data_AF-A0A3A9ZR65-F1
#
_entry.id   AF-A0A3A9ZR65-F1
#
_cell.length_a   1.000
_cell.length_b   1.000
_cell.length_c   1.000
_cell.angle_alpha   90.00
_cell.angle_beta   90.00
_cell.angle_gamma   90.00
#
_symmetry.space_group_name_H-M   'P 1'
#
loop_
_entity.id
_entity.type
_entity.pdbx_description
1 polymer ?
#
loop_
_entity_poly.entity_id
_entity_poly.type
_entity_poly.pdbx_seq_one_letter_code
_entity_poly.pdbx_strand_id
1 'polypeptide(L)'
;MSARTTLARRALGVLSALALAVVAGGLAAAPASANARVCYAGDLGAYGQCVAGLNANAHDQIVITAMIQVPDGHAGGYAISGVTGKRISGAGGGVGFHYQGRQSTSIISIYHSHHVVVENLNLSGSFDGSESFRCTDGCGAPVFVFGENGSSQHVTFDRVHIRNTRADAAVVLGTWHLNWWGSTIENAGEMGLHLGYDEPVRHNRHVRIEWNTFRNIRVNALWLQVSGSGGYWDNGVANNHFERNHRAGIYACGGRICDGGQIVVAPGASWLTLYKNVITNSSCGVCVNGDAHGIEMNTLTGVKILDNQVSHHSGISVYANSNSVLTDLEISWNQFFGNDRNPPQLDRGGVRHNGVVVRGNSA
;
A
#
# COMPACT_ATOMS: atom_id res chain seq x y z
N MET A 1 63.20 36.18 -20.40
CA MET A 1 63.92 37.10 -19.49
C MET A 1 62.90 38.08 -18.91
N SER A 2 62.92 38.30 -17.59
CA SER A 2 62.02 39.14 -16.75
C SER A 2 60.56 38.65 -16.63
N ALA A 3 59.98 38.19 -15.51
CA ALA A 3 60.11 38.48 -14.06
C ALA A 3 59.79 39.96 -13.76
N ARG A 4 58.83 40.38 -12.90
CA ARG A 4 58.29 39.84 -11.65
C ARG A 4 57.01 40.62 -11.23
N THR A 5 56.10 39.91 -10.53
CA THR A 5 55.30 40.32 -9.34
C THR A 5 54.24 41.45 -9.46
N THR A 6 53.06 41.43 -8.83
CA THR A 6 52.70 40.89 -7.50
C THR A 6 51.16 40.85 -7.29
N LEU A 7 50.67 39.70 -6.83
CA LEU A 7 49.82 39.43 -5.65
C LEU A 7 48.35 39.90 -5.45
N ALA A 8 47.63 38.92 -4.86
CA ALA A 8 46.43 38.94 -4.00
C ALA A 8 45.10 38.69 -4.74
N ARG A 9 44.30 37.66 -4.46
CA ARG A 9 44.05 36.85 -3.24
C ARG A 9 43.73 35.40 -3.67
N ARG A 10 44.39 34.39 -3.05
CA ARG A 10 43.85 33.48 -2.01
C ARG A 10 42.52 32.82 -2.41
N ALA A 11 42.30 31.52 -2.25
CA ALA A 11 43.08 30.39 -1.74
C ALA A 11 42.11 29.19 -1.79
N LEU A 12 42.64 27.99 -2.03
CA LEU A 12 42.21 26.65 -1.54
C LEU A 12 40.70 26.33 -1.51
N GLY A 13 40.23 25.17 -1.97
CA GLY A 13 40.83 23.84 -2.05
C GLY A 13 39.65 22.86 -2.00
N VAL A 14 39.64 21.85 -2.87
CA VAL A 14 39.77 20.43 -2.51
C VAL A 14 38.83 19.96 -1.38
N LEU A 15 38.11 18.87 -1.69
CA LEU A 15 37.31 17.98 -0.82
C LEU A 15 35.87 18.40 -0.52
N SER A 16 34.94 17.68 -1.15
CA SER A 16 33.87 17.00 -0.41
C SER A 16 33.31 15.87 -1.28
N ALA A 17 34.05 14.76 -1.32
CA ALA A 17 33.41 13.46 -1.37
C ALA A 17 32.65 13.30 -0.05
N LEU A 18 31.40 13.77 -0.01
CA LEU A 18 30.51 13.42 1.09
C LEU A 18 29.87 12.10 0.70
N ALA A 19 30.40 11.04 1.31
CA ALA A 19 29.69 9.80 1.52
C ALA A 19 28.25 10.13 1.95
N LEU A 20 27.27 9.72 1.15
CA LEU A 20 25.93 9.51 1.67
C LEU A 20 26.07 8.32 2.63
N ALA A 21 26.36 8.64 3.89
CA ALA A 21 26.13 7.75 4.99
C ALA A 21 24.65 7.36 4.88
N VAL A 22 24.41 6.12 4.46
CA VAL A 22 23.17 5.42 4.72
C VAL A 22 22.99 5.54 6.21
N VAL A 23 22.09 6.44 6.63
CA VAL A 23 21.52 6.40 7.96
C VAL A 23 20.66 5.14 7.95
N ALA A 24 21.34 4.01 8.15
CA ALA A 24 20.80 2.87 8.86
C ALA A 24 20.58 3.35 10.30
N GLY A 25 19.67 4.30 10.46
CA GLY A 25 18.89 4.44 11.67
C GLY A 25 18.05 3.18 11.68
N GLY A 26 18.66 2.08 12.13
CA GLY A 26 17.90 0.96 12.61
C GLY A 26 16.86 1.58 13.54
N LEU A 27 15.60 1.39 13.18
CA LEU A 27 14.55 1.30 14.18
C LEU A 27 15.13 0.34 15.20
N ALA A 28 15.69 0.89 16.28
CA ALA A 28 16.08 0.10 17.42
C ALA A 28 14.78 -0.58 17.79
N ALA A 29 14.67 -1.87 17.49
CA ALA A 29 13.57 -2.68 17.92
C ALA A 29 13.41 -2.35 19.40
N ALA A 30 12.27 -1.74 19.76
CA ALA A 30 11.98 -1.48 21.15
C ALA A 30 12.31 -2.79 21.87
N PRO A 31 13.26 -2.79 22.83
CA PRO A 31 13.75 -4.03 23.41
C PRO A 31 12.52 -4.81 23.81
N ALA A 32 12.37 -6.03 23.25
CA ALA A 32 11.30 -6.93 23.63
C ALA A 32 11.33 -6.95 25.16
N SER A 33 10.27 -6.47 25.79
CA SER A 33 10.27 -6.35 27.24
C SER A 33 10.59 -7.74 27.77
N ALA A 34 11.56 -7.84 28.69
CA ALA A 34 12.10 -9.11 29.15
C ALA A 34 11.07 -10.00 29.90
N ASN A 35 9.78 -9.61 29.88
CA ASN A 35 8.64 -10.29 30.47
C ASN A 35 7.46 -10.46 29.50
N ALA A 36 7.65 -10.35 28.18
CA ALA A 36 6.55 -10.55 27.24
C ALA A 36 5.95 -11.95 27.38
N ARG A 37 4.64 -12.05 27.62
CA ARG A 37 3.92 -13.33 27.68
C ARG A 37 3.71 -13.82 26.26
N VAL A 38 4.54 -14.76 25.81
CA VAL A 38 4.54 -15.26 24.43
C VAL A 38 3.69 -16.53 24.30
N CYS A 39 2.87 -16.59 23.25
CA CYS A 39 2.21 -17.80 22.79
C CYS A 39 2.78 -18.23 21.44
N TYR A 40 3.08 -19.53 21.29
CA TYR A 40 3.64 -20.08 20.06
C TYR A 40 2.56 -20.86 19.29
N ALA A 41 2.43 -20.58 17.99
CA ALA A 41 1.46 -21.25 17.13
C ALA A 41 2.15 -21.88 15.92
N GLY A 42 2.09 -23.22 15.84
CA GLY A 42 2.57 -24.01 14.70
C GLY A 42 1.46 -24.56 13.81
N ASP A 43 0.20 -24.46 14.26
CA ASP A 43 -0.98 -24.90 13.54
C ASP A 43 -2.17 -23.97 13.82
N LEU A 44 -3.28 -24.21 13.10
CA LEU A 44 -4.46 -23.36 13.12
C LEU A 44 -5.19 -23.39 14.49
N GLY A 45 -5.18 -24.53 15.18
CA GLY A 45 -5.78 -24.69 16.50
C GLY A 45 -5.00 -23.92 17.57
N ALA A 46 -3.68 -24.07 17.58
CA ALA A 46 -2.77 -23.33 18.45
C ALA A 46 -2.87 -21.82 18.19
N TYR A 47 -2.96 -21.40 16.93
CA TYR A 47 -3.17 -19.99 16.58
C TYR A 47 -4.47 -19.44 17.17
N GLY A 48 -5.57 -20.19 17.06
CA GLY A 48 -6.85 -19.80 17.66
C GLY A 48 -6.79 -19.64 19.17
N GLN A 49 -6.10 -20.55 19.87
CA GLN A 49 -5.88 -20.45 21.31
C GLN A 49 -5.03 -19.22 21.65
N CYS A 50 -3.96 -18.97 20.89
CA CYS A 50 -3.12 -17.79 21.08
C CYS A 50 -3.89 -16.47 20.88
N VAL A 51 -4.76 -16.40 19.87
CA VAL A 51 -5.61 -15.21 19.62
C VAL A 51 -6.62 -15.03 20.74
N ALA A 52 -7.27 -16.10 21.21
CA ALA A 52 -8.14 -16.03 22.38
C ALA A 52 -7.38 -15.53 23.62
N GLY A 53 -6.14 -15.99 23.83
CA GLY A 53 -5.28 -15.53 24.91
C GLY A 53 -4.80 -14.07 24.73
N LEU A 54 -4.56 -13.58 23.52
CA LEU A 54 -4.30 -12.16 23.26
C LEU A 54 -5.51 -11.31 23.69
N ASN A 55 -6.71 -11.68 23.27
CA ASN A 55 -7.96 -10.97 23.57
C ASN A 55 -8.30 -11.01 25.07
N ALA A 56 -8.01 -12.13 25.74
CA ALA A 56 -8.15 -12.27 27.18
C ALA A 56 -7.01 -11.60 27.98
N ASN A 57 -6.08 -10.91 27.29
CA ASN A 57 -4.89 -10.31 27.88
C ASN A 57 -4.01 -11.30 28.67
N ALA A 58 -4.02 -12.58 28.30
CA ALA A 58 -3.12 -13.61 28.82
C ALA A 58 -1.75 -13.60 28.12
N HIS A 59 -1.72 -13.12 26.87
CA HIS A 59 -0.50 -13.00 26.06
C HIS A 59 -0.32 -11.57 25.58
N ASP A 60 0.94 -11.20 25.34
CA ASP A 60 1.34 -9.94 24.74
C ASP A 60 1.81 -10.14 23.30
N GLN A 61 2.23 -11.37 22.96
CA GLN A 61 2.77 -11.70 21.66
C GLN A 61 2.33 -13.10 21.20
N ILE A 62 2.04 -13.22 19.90
CA ILE A 62 1.97 -14.50 19.19
C ILE A 62 3.21 -14.65 18.31
N VAL A 63 3.86 -15.81 18.41
CA VAL A 63 4.96 -16.21 17.52
C VAL A 63 4.49 -17.36 16.65
N ILE A 64 4.42 -17.13 15.35
CA ILE A 64 4.11 -18.16 14.35
C ILE A 64 5.40 -18.94 14.07
N THR A 65 5.39 -20.25 14.34
CA THR A 65 6.59 -21.10 14.28
C THR A 65 6.67 -21.98 13.03
N ALA A 66 5.59 -22.04 12.24
CA ALA A 66 5.53 -22.83 11.02
C ALA A 66 4.65 -22.16 9.95
N MET A 67 4.60 -22.73 8.75
CA MET A 67 3.59 -22.37 7.75
C MET A 67 2.26 -23.07 8.09
N ILE A 68 1.37 -22.34 8.76
CA ILE A 68 0.06 -22.83 9.20
C ILE A 68 -0.83 -23.02 7.97
N GLN A 69 -1.32 -24.26 7.79
CA GLN A 69 -2.23 -24.59 6.71
C GLN A 69 -3.64 -24.14 7.07
N VAL A 70 -4.24 -23.31 6.22
CA VAL A 70 -5.64 -22.85 6.33
C VAL A 70 -6.48 -23.67 5.34
N PRO A 71 -7.37 -24.56 5.81
CA PRO A 71 -8.15 -25.43 4.94
C PRO A 71 -9.03 -24.67 3.93
N ASP A 72 -9.38 -25.34 2.82
CA ASP A 72 -10.35 -24.82 1.85
C ASP A 72 -11.67 -24.44 2.53
N GLY A 73 -12.15 -23.22 2.27
CA GLY A 73 -13.43 -22.76 2.79
C GLY A 73 -13.47 -22.62 4.31
N HIS A 74 -12.30 -22.48 4.97
CA HIS A 74 -12.24 -22.25 6.41
C HIS A 74 -13.15 -21.07 6.80
N ALA A 75 -14.14 -21.38 7.64
CA ALA A 75 -15.07 -20.43 8.21
C ALA A 75 -14.68 -20.17 9.67
N GLY A 76 -14.38 -18.92 10.01
CA GLY A 76 -13.92 -18.53 11.34
C GLY A 76 -12.64 -17.72 11.27
N GLY A 77 -12.76 -16.44 10.96
CA GLY A 77 -11.61 -15.53 11.02
C GLY A 77 -11.14 -15.34 12.46
N TYR A 78 -9.86 -15.07 12.64
CA TYR A 78 -9.30 -14.79 13.96
C TYR A 78 -9.30 -13.29 14.22
N ALA A 79 -10.30 -12.85 14.97
CA ALA A 79 -10.46 -11.46 15.34
C ALA A 79 -9.61 -11.12 16.57
N ILE A 80 -8.64 -10.23 16.37
CA ILE A 80 -7.89 -9.54 17.42
C ILE A 80 -8.68 -8.26 17.71
N SER A 81 -9.33 -8.19 18.87
CA SER A 81 -10.33 -7.15 19.14
C SER A 81 -10.20 -6.55 20.53
N GLY A 82 -10.31 -5.22 20.61
CA GLY A 82 -10.30 -4.48 21.88
C GLY A 82 -8.96 -4.57 22.63
N VAL A 83 -7.85 -4.86 21.94
CA VAL A 83 -6.54 -5.02 22.57
C VAL A 83 -5.66 -3.79 22.37
N THR A 84 -4.66 -3.65 23.25
CA THR A 84 -3.61 -2.63 23.11
C THR A 84 -2.22 -3.23 23.31
N GLY A 85 -1.23 -2.74 22.55
CA GLY A 85 0.18 -3.08 22.72
C GLY A 85 0.50 -4.55 22.42
N LYS A 86 -0.15 -5.14 21.41
CA LYS A 86 -0.02 -6.56 21.05
C LYS A 86 0.82 -6.77 19.80
N ARG A 87 1.47 -7.92 19.71
CA ARG A 87 2.32 -8.29 18.58
C ARG A 87 1.99 -9.66 18.01
N ILE A 88 2.02 -9.79 16.69
CA ILE A 88 2.00 -11.07 15.97
C ILE A 88 3.21 -11.09 15.07
N SER A 89 4.06 -12.11 15.24
CA SER A 89 5.36 -12.16 14.59
C SER A 89 5.68 -13.55 14.05
N GLY A 90 6.37 -13.63 12.93
CA GLY A 90 6.98 -14.89 12.49
C GLY A 90 8.30 -15.17 13.23
N ALA A 91 8.53 -16.43 13.62
CA ALA A 91 9.78 -16.88 14.21
C ALA A 91 10.99 -16.84 13.25
N GLY A 92 10.76 -16.67 11.94
CA GLY A 92 11.81 -16.62 10.92
C GLY A 92 11.25 -16.47 9.50
N GLY A 93 12.15 -16.41 8.52
CA GLY A 93 11.76 -16.34 7.11
C GLY A 93 10.97 -17.57 6.67
N GLY A 94 9.81 -17.36 6.05
CA GLY A 94 8.99 -18.45 5.48
C GLY A 94 7.90 -19.01 6.38
N VAL A 95 7.70 -18.49 7.60
CA VAL A 95 6.55 -18.86 8.44
C VAL A 95 5.35 -17.95 8.16
N GLY A 96 4.16 -18.40 8.54
CA GLY A 96 2.92 -17.65 8.36
C GLY A 96 1.74 -18.55 8.04
N PHE A 97 0.94 -18.20 7.04
CA PHE A 97 -0.31 -18.87 6.72
C PHE A 97 -0.41 -19.21 5.23
N HIS A 98 -0.86 -20.42 4.90
CA HIS A 98 -1.09 -20.88 3.54
C HIS A 98 -2.53 -21.36 3.36
N TYR A 99 -3.32 -20.65 2.56
CA TYR A 99 -4.68 -21.04 2.19
C TYR A 99 -4.66 -22.12 1.12
N GLN A 100 -5.19 -23.29 1.45
CA GLN A 100 -5.17 -24.47 0.57
C GLN A 100 -6.21 -24.40 -0.55
N GLY A 101 -7.19 -23.50 -0.46
CA GLY A 101 -8.28 -23.37 -1.44
C GLY A 101 -8.94 -22.00 -1.43
N ARG A 102 -10.28 -21.99 -1.36
CA ARG A 102 -11.13 -20.81 -1.22
C ARG A 102 -10.77 -20.07 0.07
N GLN A 103 -10.61 -18.76 -0.08
CA GLN A 103 -10.29 -17.85 1.00
C GLN A 103 -11.57 -17.20 1.51
N SER A 104 -12.36 -17.88 2.32
CA SER A 104 -13.65 -17.34 2.81
C SER A 104 -13.53 -16.37 3.98
N THR A 105 -12.34 -16.25 4.59
CA THR A 105 -12.15 -15.44 5.79
C THR A 105 -10.73 -14.89 5.93
N SER A 106 -10.62 -13.80 6.68
CA SER A 106 -9.35 -13.17 7.05
C SER A 106 -8.71 -13.91 8.22
N ILE A 107 -7.43 -14.25 8.07
CA ILE A 107 -6.66 -14.94 9.11
C ILE A 107 -6.06 -13.96 10.13
N ILE A 108 -5.86 -12.71 9.72
CA ILE A 108 -5.49 -11.60 10.59
C ILE A 108 -6.58 -10.54 10.46
N SER A 109 -7.46 -10.49 11.45
CA SER A 109 -8.50 -9.47 11.54
C SER A 109 -8.29 -8.61 12.77
N ILE A 110 -8.15 -7.29 12.61
CA ILE A 110 -7.92 -6.35 13.72
C ILE A 110 -9.11 -5.41 13.84
N TYR A 111 -9.73 -5.37 15.01
CA TYR A 111 -10.91 -4.56 15.31
C TYR A 111 -10.71 -3.74 16.59
N HIS A 112 -11.12 -2.48 16.58
CA HIS A 112 -11.15 -1.62 17.77
C HIS A 112 -9.88 -1.71 18.64
N SER A 113 -8.70 -1.80 18.03
CA SER A 113 -7.44 -2.14 18.70
C SER A 113 -6.37 -1.09 18.48
N HIS A 114 -5.47 -0.94 19.45
CA HIS A 114 -4.45 0.11 19.46
C HIS A 114 -3.04 -0.48 19.55
N HIS A 115 -2.06 0.14 18.90
CA HIS A 115 -0.65 -0.29 18.99
C HIS A 115 -0.46 -1.79 18.70
N VAL A 116 -1.05 -2.27 17.61
CA VAL A 116 -0.92 -3.66 17.15
C VAL A 116 0.15 -3.74 16.08
N VAL A 117 1.13 -4.62 16.27
CA VAL A 117 2.21 -4.87 15.31
C VAL A 117 2.08 -6.27 14.72
N VAL A 118 2.08 -6.35 13.39
CA VAL A 118 2.14 -7.61 12.63
C VAL A 118 3.43 -7.59 11.82
N GLU A 119 4.31 -8.56 12.05
CA GLU A 119 5.64 -8.51 11.41
C GLU A 119 6.24 -9.87 11.02
N ASN A 120 7.09 -9.85 10.00
CA ASN A 120 7.88 -11.01 9.54
C ASN A 120 7.01 -12.24 9.18
N LEU A 121 5.87 -12.04 8.50
CA LEU A 121 4.93 -13.11 8.15
C LEU A 121 4.81 -13.30 6.64
N ASN A 122 4.57 -14.54 6.22
CA ASN A 122 4.14 -14.87 4.86
C ASN A 122 2.68 -15.32 4.86
N LEU A 123 1.82 -14.59 4.16
CA LEU A 123 0.45 -14.97 3.88
C LEU A 123 0.39 -15.42 2.43
N SER A 124 -0.05 -16.64 2.18
CA SER A 124 -0.08 -17.17 0.82
C SER A 124 -1.37 -17.93 0.54
N GLY A 125 -1.75 -18.01 -0.72
CA GLY A 125 -2.81 -18.91 -1.17
C GLY A 125 -2.40 -19.71 -2.40
N SER A 126 -3.41 -20.32 -3.01
CA SER A 126 -3.28 -21.15 -4.21
C SER A 126 -3.84 -20.46 -5.46
N PHE A 127 -3.90 -19.12 -5.49
CA PHE A 127 -4.28 -18.41 -6.71
C PHE A 127 -3.16 -18.49 -7.75
N ASP A 128 -3.52 -18.82 -8.98
CA ASP A 128 -2.61 -19.02 -10.11
C ASP A 128 -2.33 -17.74 -10.90
N GLY A 129 -3.02 -16.63 -10.58
CA GLY A 129 -2.87 -15.36 -11.30
C GLY A 129 -3.74 -15.23 -12.54
N SER A 130 -4.72 -16.13 -12.74
CA SER A 130 -5.60 -16.13 -13.91
C SER A 130 -6.38 -14.82 -14.08
N GLU A 131 -6.34 -14.25 -15.29
CA GLU A 131 -7.07 -13.03 -15.66
C GLU A 131 -8.59 -13.25 -15.74
N SER A 132 -9.02 -14.49 -16.01
CA SER A 132 -10.44 -14.87 -16.12
C SER A 132 -11.10 -15.13 -14.77
N PHE A 133 -10.34 -15.15 -13.68
CA PHE A 133 -10.87 -15.33 -12.34
C PHE A 133 -11.94 -14.27 -12.04
N ARG A 134 -13.03 -14.64 -11.37
CA ARG A 134 -13.97 -13.65 -10.81
C ARG A 134 -14.24 -14.08 -9.39
N CYS A 135 -14.16 -13.14 -8.46
CA CYS A 135 -14.70 -13.42 -7.14
C CYS A 135 -16.23 -13.43 -7.26
N THR A 136 -16.83 -14.62 -7.21
CA THR A 136 -18.29 -14.76 -7.30
C THR A 136 -18.92 -15.10 -5.96
N ASP A 137 -18.18 -15.72 -5.03
CA ASP A 137 -18.58 -15.97 -3.64
C ASP A 137 -17.34 -16.30 -2.77
N GLY A 138 -17.18 -15.62 -1.63
CA GLY A 138 -16.23 -16.03 -0.58
C GLY A 138 -14.75 -15.77 -0.86
N CYS A 139 -14.39 -14.56 -1.30
CA CYS A 139 -12.99 -14.09 -1.34
C CYS A 139 -12.77 -13.03 -0.25
N GLY A 140 -12.57 -13.48 0.99
CA GLY A 140 -12.07 -12.66 2.07
C GLY A 140 -10.58 -12.38 1.91
N ALA A 141 -10.18 -11.15 2.16
CA ALA A 141 -8.77 -10.77 2.21
C ALA A 141 -8.07 -11.47 3.38
N PRO A 142 -6.82 -11.97 3.24
CA PRO A 142 -6.08 -12.52 4.37
C PRO A 142 -5.93 -11.57 5.55
N VAL A 143 -5.79 -10.27 5.26
CA VAL A 143 -5.69 -9.21 6.24
C VAL A 143 -6.92 -8.32 6.16
N PHE A 144 -7.56 -8.11 7.31
CA PHE A 144 -8.65 -7.17 7.46
C PHE A 144 -8.43 -6.30 8.70
N VAL A 145 -8.51 -4.98 8.54
CA VAL A 145 -8.44 -4.06 9.67
C VAL A 145 -9.64 -3.12 9.61
N PHE A 146 -10.36 -3.02 10.71
CA PHE A 146 -11.51 -2.16 10.82
C PHE A 146 -11.42 -1.31 12.09
N GLY A 147 -11.55 0.00 11.91
CA GLY A 147 -11.58 0.96 12.99
C GLY A 147 -12.56 2.05 12.68
N GLU A 148 -13.87 1.80 12.76
CA GLU A 148 -14.87 2.85 12.59
C GLU A 148 -14.50 4.11 13.39
N ASN A 149 -14.43 5.25 12.70
CA ASN A 149 -14.01 6.55 13.25
C ASN A 149 -12.69 6.50 14.04
N GLY A 150 -11.70 5.74 13.55
CA GLY A 150 -10.41 5.63 14.22
C GLY A 150 -10.45 4.78 15.48
N SER A 151 -11.43 3.90 15.68
CA SER A 151 -11.41 2.98 16.84
C SER A 151 -10.27 1.94 16.79
N SER A 152 -9.67 1.73 15.62
CA SER A 152 -8.37 1.07 15.48
C SER A 152 -7.30 2.09 15.13
N GLN A 153 -6.21 2.12 15.91
CA GLN A 153 -5.13 3.10 15.71
C GLN A 153 -3.73 2.52 15.94
N HIS A 154 -2.73 3.14 15.35
CA HIS A 154 -1.31 2.75 15.51
C HIS A 154 -1.07 1.28 15.13
N VAL A 155 -1.68 0.85 14.02
CA VAL A 155 -1.52 -0.50 13.48
C VAL A 155 -0.32 -0.51 12.53
N THR A 156 0.61 -1.43 12.73
CA THR A 156 1.82 -1.54 11.92
C THR A 156 1.94 -2.91 11.29
N PHE A 157 2.15 -2.95 9.98
CA PHE A 157 2.55 -4.13 9.21
C PHE A 157 3.99 -3.92 8.74
N ASP A 158 4.91 -4.78 9.18
CA ASP A 158 6.34 -4.66 8.90
C ASP A 158 6.91 -5.97 8.36
N ARG A 159 7.41 -5.96 7.11
CA ARG A 159 7.88 -7.17 6.41
C ARG A 159 6.84 -8.29 6.39
N VAL A 160 5.61 -7.94 5.99
CA VAL A 160 4.51 -8.89 5.76
C VAL A 160 4.39 -9.14 4.26
N HIS A 161 4.52 -10.40 3.85
CA HIS A 161 4.51 -10.77 2.44
C HIS A 161 3.22 -11.54 2.11
N ILE A 162 2.36 -10.96 1.28
CA ILE A 162 1.08 -11.54 0.86
C ILE A 162 1.19 -11.97 -0.61
N ARG A 163 0.94 -13.24 -0.90
CA ARG A 163 1.10 -13.81 -2.26
C ARG A 163 -0.05 -14.70 -2.68
N ASN A 164 -0.37 -14.73 -3.97
CA ASN A 164 -1.28 -15.72 -4.56
C ASN A 164 -2.65 -15.76 -3.87
N THR A 165 -3.21 -14.58 -3.61
CA THR A 165 -4.55 -14.45 -3.00
C THR A 165 -5.60 -14.37 -4.11
N ARG A 166 -6.75 -15.00 -3.89
CA ARG A 166 -7.91 -14.92 -4.79
C ARG A 166 -8.71 -13.61 -4.60
N ALA A 167 -8.61 -13.01 -3.42
CA ALA A 167 -9.28 -11.76 -3.04
C ALA A 167 -8.33 -10.54 -3.11
N ASP A 168 -8.83 -9.41 -2.61
CA ASP A 168 -7.99 -8.34 -2.06
C ASP A 168 -6.92 -8.94 -1.14
N ALA A 169 -5.67 -8.49 -1.23
CA ALA A 169 -4.63 -9.00 -0.34
C ALA A 169 -4.75 -8.45 1.09
N ALA A 170 -5.16 -7.17 1.22
CA ALA A 170 -5.44 -6.54 2.49
C ALA A 170 -6.51 -5.45 2.35
N VAL A 171 -7.43 -5.40 3.32
CA VAL A 171 -8.47 -4.36 3.40
C VAL A 171 -8.37 -3.65 4.73
N VAL A 172 -8.29 -2.32 4.71
CA VAL A 172 -8.14 -1.47 5.90
C VAL A 172 -9.13 -0.30 5.85
N LEU A 173 -10.01 -0.21 6.85
CA LEU A 173 -11.15 0.70 6.86
C LEU A 173 -11.16 1.54 8.15
N GLY A 174 -11.32 2.87 8.00
CA GLY A 174 -11.46 3.82 9.12
C GLY A 174 -10.26 3.93 10.07
N THR A 175 -9.14 3.27 9.78
CA THR A 175 -8.02 3.13 10.71
C THR A 175 -7.13 4.38 10.71
N TRP A 176 -6.65 4.78 11.89
CA TRP A 176 -5.75 5.94 12.03
C TRP A 176 -4.33 5.51 12.38
N HIS A 177 -3.33 6.27 11.94
CA HIS A 177 -1.91 5.98 12.19
C HIS A 177 -1.51 4.57 11.71
N LEU A 178 -1.90 4.22 10.48
CA LEU A 178 -1.53 2.97 9.83
C LEU A 178 -0.12 3.08 9.24
N ASN A 179 0.75 2.13 9.58
CA ASN A 179 2.06 1.96 8.95
C ASN A 179 2.10 0.62 8.19
N TRP A 180 2.53 0.64 6.92
CA TRP A 180 2.72 -0.55 6.10
C TRP A 180 4.07 -0.48 5.41
N TRP A 181 5.06 -1.21 5.92
CA TRP A 181 6.47 -1.03 5.55
C TRP A 181 7.17 -2.32 5.15
N GLY A 182 8.15 -2.21 4.24
CA GLY A 182 9.06 -3.30 3.89
C GLY A 182 8.38 -4.57 3.40
N SER A 183 7.13 -4.46 2.94
CA SER A 183 6.22 -5.57 2.68
C SER A 183 6.11 -5.86 1.18
N THR A 184 5.59 -7.04 0.85
CA THR A 184 5.33 -7.41 -0.55
C THR A 184 3.90 -7.87 -0.70
N ILE A 185 3.19 -7.32 -1.68
CA ILE A 185 1.91 -7.86 -2.14
C ILE A 185 2.08 -8.28 -3.59
N GLU A 186 1.83 -9.56 -3.86
CA GLU A 186 2.02 -10.13 -5.18
C GLU A 186 0.89 -11.06 -5.59
N ASN A 187 0.50 -10.98 -6.86
CA ASN A 187 -0.41 -11.93 -7.47
C ASN A 187 -1.73 -12.04 -6.68
N ALA A 188 -2.38 -10.90 -6.47
CA ALA A 188 -3.72 -10.83 -5.89
C ALA A 188 -4.78 -10.85 -7.00
N GLY A 189 -5.85 -11.61 -6.79
CA GLY A 189 -6.96 -11.81 -7.73
C GLY A 189 -7.90 -10.62 -7.86
N GLU A 190 -7.88 -9.72 -6.88
CA GLU A 190 -8.56 -8.42 -6.90
C GLU A 190 -7.57 -7.28 -6.64
N MET A 191 -7.69 -6.55 -5.54
CA MET A 191 -6.79 -5.43 -5.20
C MET A 191 -5.60 -5.86 -4.34
N GLY A 192 -4.58 -5.01 -4.27
CA GLY A 192 -3.46 -5.21 -3.35
C GLY A 192 -3.80 -4.77 -1.94
N LEU A 193 -3.59 -3.47 -1.69
CA LEU A 193 -3.97 -2.83 -0.44
C LEU A 193 -5.15 -1.88 -0.68
N HIS A 194 -6.28 -2.20 -0.05
CA HIS A 194 -7.53 -1.46 -0.19
C HIS A 194 -7.78 -0.62 1.07
N LEU A 195 -7.61 0.71 0.96
CA LEU A 195 -7.86 1.64 2.04
C LEU A 195 -9.18 2.37 1.82
N GLY A 196 -10.24 1.91 2.49
CA GLY A 196 -11.57 2.54 2.48
C GLY A 196 -12.63 1.75 1.70
N TYR A 197 -13.84 2.30 1.68
CA TYR A 197 -14.99 1.83 0.92
C TYR A 197 -15.94 3.01 0.76
N ASP A 198 -16.67 3.07 -0.36
CA ASP A 198 -17.57 4.19 -0.74
C ASP A 198 -18.67 4.47 0.31
N GLU A 199 -18.38 5.19 1.40
CA GLU A 199 -19.34 5.79 2.34
C GLU A 199 -18.59 6.75 3.31
N PRO A 200 -19.22 7.83 3.81
CA PRO A 200 -18.55 9.02 4.35
C PRO A 200 -17.86 8.85 5.72
N VAL A 201 -17.96 7.69 6.38
CA VAL A 201 -17.57 7.48 7.80
C VAL A 201 -16.28 6.64 7.95
N ARG A 202 -15.64 6.23 6.85
CA ARG A 202 -14.59 5.20 6.88
C ARG A 202 -13.24 5.62 6.28
N HIS A 203 -12.95 6.92 6.23
CA HIS A 203 -11.64 7.39 5.76
C HIS A 203 -10.53 7.02 6.73
N ASN A 204 -9.47 6.43 6.20
CA ASN A 204 -8.22 6.22 6.93
C ASN A 204 -7.49 7.56 7.11
N ARG A 205 -6.72 7.72 8.19
CA ARG A 205 -5.97 8.96 8.48
C ARG A 205 -4.57 8.64 8.98
N HIS A 206 -3.62 9.56 8.77
CA HIS A 206 -2.24 9.36 9.23
C HIS A 206 -1.61 8.09 8.67
N VAL A 207 -1.86 7.80 7.40
CA VAL A 207 -1.39 6.57 6.72
C VAL A 207 0.04 6.75 6.20
N ARG A 208 0.88 5.73 6.39
CA ARG A 208 2.22 5.58 5.82
C ARG A 208 2.38 4.24 5.11
N ILE A 209 2.60 4.28 3.80
CA ILE A 209 2.90 3.09 2.99
C ILE A 209 4.26 3.31 2.34
N GLU A 210 5.28 2.62 2.84
CA GLU A 210 6.67 2.91 2.44
C GLU A 210 7.51 1.66 2.21
N TRP A 211 8.42 1.73 1.24
CA TRP A 211 9.40 0.65 0.97
C TRP A 211 8.76 -0.70 0.66
N ASN A 212 7.58 -0.69 0.02
CA ASN A 212 6.86 -1.90 -0.34
C ASN A 212 7.01 -2.24 -1.82
N THR A 213 6.75 -3.49 -2.16
CA THR A 213 6.60 -3.96 -3.54
C THR A 213 5.18 -4.45 -3.76
N PHE A 214 4.53 -3.92 -4.79
CA PHE A 214 3.22 -4.37 -5.27
C PHE A 214 3.37 -4.86 -6.70
N ARG A 215 3.11 -6.14 -6.97
CA ARG A 215 3.31 -6.68 -8.32
C ARG A 215 2.30 -7.72 -8.78
N ASN A 216 2.04 -7.75 -10.08
CA ASN A 216 1.15 -8.73 -10.71
C ASN A 216 -0.26 -8.77 -10.10
N ILE A 217 -0.71 -7.66 -9.51
CA ILE A 217 -2.06 -7.56 -8.94
C ILE A 217 -3.03 -7.39 -10.09
N ARG A 218 -4.13 -8.16 -10.05
CA ARG A 218 -5.08 -8.18 -11.15
C ARG A 218 -5.76 -6.82 -11.31
N VAL A 219 -6.29 -6.24 -10.25
CA VAL A 219 -6.95 -4.92 -10.27
C VAL A 219 -5.95 -3.87 -9.78
N ASN A 220 -6.36 -2.89 -8.96
CA ASN A 220 -5.49 -1.83 -8.49
C ASN A 220 -4.52 -2.38 -7.44
N ALA A 221 -3.25 -1.97 -7.52
CA ALA A 221 -2.29 -2.29 -6.48
C ALA A 221 -2.64 -1.63 -5.15
N LEU A 222 -3.14 -0.40 -5.24
CA LEU A 222 -3.39 0.44 -4.10
C LEU A 222 -4.62 1.31 -4.35
N TRP A 223 -5.62 1.20 -3.47
CA TRP A 223 -6.80 2.07 -3.45
C TRP A 223 -6.74 2.97 -2.21
N LEU A 224 -6.73 4.29 -2.42
CA LEU A 224 -6.45 5.30 -1.38
C LEU A 224 -7.65 6.19 -1.12
N GLN A 225 -8.48 5.81 -0.16
CA GLN A 225 -9.47 6.69 0.44
C GLN A 225 -9.01 7.11 1.84
N VAL A 226 -8.31 8.25 1.88
CA VAL A 226 -7.65 8.80 3.06
C VAL A 226 -8.08 10.24 3.32
N SER A 227 -8.08 10.68 4.57
CA SER A 227 -8.39 12.05 4.94
C SER A 227 -7.28 12.63 5.80
N GLY A 228 -6.96 13.91 5.58
CA GLY A 228 -6.10 14.68 6.47
C GLY A 228 -6.72 16.00 6.89
N SER A 229 -5.99 16.73 7.72
CA SER A 229 -6.39 17.94 8.43
C SER A 229 -5.70 19.22 7.93
N GLY A 230 -4.87 19.13 6.88
CA GLY A 230 -4.07 20.28 6.40
C GLY A 230 -2.57 20.05 6.40
N GLY A 231 -2.10 18.98 7.04
CA GLY A 231 -0.68 18.70 7.14
C GLY A 231 -0.11 18.17 5.82
N TYR A 232 1.01 18.75 5.40
CA TYR A 232 1.86 18.08 4.41
C TYR A 232 2.30 16.74 5.01
N TRP A 233 2.13 15.65 4.25
CA TRP A 233 2.26 14.29 4.75
C TRP A 233 1.29 13.93 5.88
N ASP A 234 0.05 14.42 5.93
CA ASP A 234 -0.94 13.74 6.78
C ASP A 234 -1.09 12.28 6.32
N ASN A 235 -1.14 12.05 5.01
CA ASN A 235 -1.06 10.71 4.41
C ASN A 235 0.12 10.61 3.44
N GLY A 236 0.78 9.45 3.37
CA GLY A 236 2.01 9.27 2.62
C GLY A 236 2.16 7.89 1.98
N VAL A 237 2.52 7.89 0.69
CA VAL A 237 2.93 6.70 -0.06
C VAL A 237 4.30 6.99 -0.68
N ALA A 238 5.35 6.38 -0.13
CA ALA A 238 6.72 6.76 -0.44
C ALA A 238 7.66 5.60 -0.75
N ASN A 239 8.54 5.76 -1.74
CA ASN A 239 9.61 4.79 -2.01
C ASN A 239 9.10 3.35 -2.24
N ASN A 240 7.92 3.19 -2.85
CA ASN A 240 7.38 1.88 -3.19
C ASN A 240 7.64 1.55 -4.66
N HIS A 241 7.63 0.25 -4.97
CA HIS A 241 7.72 -0.29 -6.33
C HIS A 241 6.39 -0.93 -6.73
N PHE A 242 5.74 -0.39 -7.75
CA PHE A 242 4.51 -0.89 -8.33
C PHE A 242 4.79 -1.39 -9.74
N GLU A 243 4.58 -2.68 -10.00
CA GLU A 243 4.90 -3.29 -11.28
C GLU A 243 3.82 -4.23 -11.79
N ARG A 244 3.41 -4.07 -13.05
CA ARG A 244 2.47 -5.01 -13.71
C ARG A 244 1.17 -5.22 -12.94
N ASN A 245 0.67 -4.17 -12.30
CA ASN A 245 -0.65 -4.18 -11.67
C ASN A 245 -1.71 -3.65 -12.65
N HIS A 246 -2.98 -3.78 -12.29
CA HIS A 246 -4.12 -3.42 -13.12
C HIS A 246 -4.14 -4.19 -14.46
N ARG A 247 -3.96 -5.51 -14.37
CA ARG A 247 -4.01 -6.45 -15.51
C ARG A 247 -5.43 -6.77 -15.96
N ALA A 248 -6.41 -6.58 -15.08
CA ALA A 248 -7.84 -6.63 -15.35
C ALA A 248 -8.60 -5.77 -14.32
N GLY A 249 -9.53 -4.94 -14.75
CA GLY A 249 -10.48 -4.25 -13.85
C GLY A 249 -11.52 -5.17 -13.18
N ILE A 250 -12.17 -4.66 -12.14
CA ILE A 250 -13.20 -5.36 -11.35
C ILE A 250 -14.63 -5.07 -11.86
N TYR A 251 -14.84 -3.92 -12.49
CA TYR A 251 -16.17 -3.45 -12.92
C TYR A 251 -16.43 -3.69 -14.40
N ALA A 252 -17.69 -4.03 -14.72
CA ALA A 252 -18.15 -4.13 -16.10
C ALA A 252 -18.55 -2.74 -16.63
N CYS A 253 -17.83 -2.25 -17.64
CA CYS A 253 -18.14 -1.08 -18.43
C CYS A 253 -18.71 -1.52 -19.78
N GLY A 254 -20.05 -1.65 -19.88
CA GLY A 254 -20.71 -1.98 -21.14
C GLY A 254 -20.37 -3.37 -21.71
N GLY A 255 -20.25 -4.38 -20.84
CA GLY A 255 -19.92 -5.76 -21.24
C GLY A 255 -18.42 -6.04 -21.39
N ARG A 256 -17.56 -5.02 -21.26
CA ARG A 256 -16.10 -5.14 -21.11
C ARG A 256 -15.67 -4.67 -19.73
N ILE A 257 -14.39 -4.79 -19.40
CA ILE A 257 -13.85 -4.38 -18.10
C ILE A 257 -13.38 -2.92 -18.16
N CYS A 258 -13.69 -2.11 -17.13
CA CYS A 258 -13.28 -0.71 -17.09
C CYS A 258 -11.74 -0.56 -17.04
N ASP A 259 -11.21 0.44 -17.74
CA ASP A 259 -9.82 0.89 -17.57
C ASP A 259 -9.62 1.47 -16.15
N GLY A 260 -8.37 1.58 -15.70
CA GLY A 260 -8.06 2.13 -14.38
C GLY A 260 -6.55 2.23 -14.10
N GLY A 261 -6.19 2.67 -12.91
CA GLY A 261 -4.79 2.90 -12.50
C GLY A 261 -4.17 1.80 -11.65
N GLN A 262 -2.83 1.71 -11.61
CA GLN A 262 -2.15 0.90 -10.58
C GLN A 262 -2.40 1.45 -9.18
N ILE A 263 -2.32 2.78 -9.04
CA ILE A 263 -2.68 3.51 -7.83
C ILE A 263 -3.96 4.30 -8.10
N VAL A 264 -4.97 4.14 -7.25
CA VAL A 264 -6.20 4.94 -7.29
C VAL A 264 -6.23 5.87 -6.10
N VAL A 265 -6.22 7.18 -6.38
CA VAL A 265 -6.60 8.21 -5.41
C VAL A 265 -8.12 8.31 -5.46
N ALA A 266 -8.76 7.68 -4.48
CA ALA A 266 -10.20 7.49 -4.45
C ALA A 266 -10.95 8.81 -4.14
N PRO A 267 -12.25 8.90 -4.46
CA PRO A 267 -13.04 10.10 -4.17
C PRO A 267 -12.97 10.51 -2.69
N GLY A 268 -12.77 11.80 -2.44
CA GLY A 268 -12.69 12.34 -1.08
C GLY A 268 -11.31 12.22 -0.43
N ALA A 269 -10.30 11.72 -1.15
CA ALA A 269 -8.93 11.71 -0.68
C ALA A 269 -8.42 13.13 -0.39
N SER A 270 -7.82 13.34 0.79
CA SER A 270 -7.24 14.64 1.14
C SER A 270 -5.90 14.58 1.85
N TRP A 271 -5.08 15.61 1.60
CA TRP A 271 -3.76 15.83 2.24
C TRP A 271 -2.85 14.60 2.13
N LEU A 272 -2.67 14.14 0.90
CA LEU A 272 -1.93 12.94 0.52
C LEU A 272 -0.68 13.33 -0.27
N THR A 273 0.45 12.70 0.03
CA THR A 273 1.68 12.82 -0.77
C THR A 273 2.08 11.45 -1.34
N LEU A 274 2.20 11.38 -2.67
CA LEU A 274 2.82 10.28 -3.41
C LEU A 274 4.24 10.72 -3.81
N TYR A 275 5.27 10.08 -3.26
CA TYR A 275 6.66 10.53 -3.41
C TYR A 275 7.66 9.41 -3.71
N LYS A 276 8.56 9.61 -4.68
CA LYS A 276 9.65 8.65 -4.97
C LYS A 276 9.21 7.22 -5.21
N ASN A 277 8.00 7.02 -5.74
CA ASN A 277 7.54 5.70 -6.13
C ASN A 277 8.00 5.38 -7.55
N VAL A 278 8.28 4.11 -7.81
CA VAL A 278 8.45 3.57 -9.16
C VAL A 278 7.16 2.87 -9.53
N ILE A 279 6.51 3.32 -10.59
CA ILE A 279 5.22 2.81 -11.08
C ILE A 279 5.43 2.42 -12.54
N THR A 280 5.34 1.13 -12.84
CA THR A 280 5.77 0.64 -14.16
C THR A 280 4.98 -0.54 -14.71
N ASN A 281 5.01 -0.69 -16.04
CA ASN A 281 4.63 -1.90 -16.76
C ASN A 281 3.17 -2.36 -16.57
N SER A 282 2.19 -1.45 -16.43
CA SER A 282 0.78 -1.88 -16.43
C SER A 282 0.23 -2.05 -17.84
N SER A 283 -0.57 -3.08 -18.04
CA SER A 283 -1.32 -3.32 -19.26
C SER A 283 -2.60 -4.07 -18.94
N CYS A 284 -3.72 -3.73 -19.58
CA CYS A 284 -4.98 -4.45 -19.40
C CYS A 284 -5.53 -4.97 -20.73
N GLY A 285 -5.12 -6.17 -21.16
CA GLY A 285 -5.55 -6.75 -22.44
C GLY A 285 -7.06 -7.04 -22.55
N VAL A 286 -7.78 -7.02 -21.43
CA VAL A 286 -9.23 -7.30 -21.34
C VAL A 286 -10.09 -6.06 -21.04
N CYS A 287 -9.47 -4.88 -20.90
CA CYS A 287 -10.18 -3.63 -20.62
C CYS A 287 -10.82 -3.03 -21.89
N VAL A 288 -11.78 -2.12 -21.72
CA VAL A 288 -12.55 -1.49 -22.82
C VAL A 288 -11.63 -0.92 -23.90
N ASN A 289 -10.61 -0.16 -23.48
CA ASN A 289 -9.65 0.49 -24.37
C ASN A 289 -8.28 -0.20 -24.40
N GLY A 290 -8.07 -1.23 -23.57
CA GLY A 290 -6.75 -1.81 -23.37
C GLY A 290 -5.85 -1.00 -22.43
N ASP A 291 -6.35 0.13 -21.93
CA ASP A 291 -5.59 1.10 -21.14
C ASP A 291 -5.45 0.60 -19.70
N ALA A 292 -4.22 0.67 -19.17
CA ALA A 292 -3.95 0.55 -17.75
C ALA A 292 -3.00 1.68 -17.35
N HIS A 293 -3.49 2.61 -16.54
CA HIS A 293 -2.83 3.86 -16.20
C HIS A 293 -1.86 3.70 -15.01
N GLY A 294 -0.94 4.65 -14.84
CA GLY A 294 -0.05 4.70 -13.68
C GLY A 294 -0.81 5.10 -12.41
N ILE A 295 -1.23 6.37 -12.36
CA ILE A 295 -1.98 6.97 -11.26
C ILE A 295 -3.34 7.46 -11.76
N GLU A 296 -4.39 6.93 -11.17
CA GLU A 296 -5.78 7.35 -11.36
C GLU A 296 -6.21 8.28 -10.24
N MET A 297 -6.85 9.40 -10.57
CA MET A 297 -7.34 10.38 -9.61
C MET A 297 -8.83 10.65 -9.78
N ASN A 298 -9.51 10.79 -8.64
CA ASN A 298 -10.89 11.25 -8.54
C ASN A 298 -10.94 12.62 -7.86
N THR A 299 -12.14 13.07 -7.47
CA THR A 299 -12.30 14.29 -6.65
C THR A 299 -11.44 14.25 -5.39
N LEU A 300 -10.58 15.26 -5.23
CA LEU A 300 -9.53 15.29 -4.21
C LEU A 300 -9.17 16.71 -3.78
N THR A 301 -8.51 16.83 -2.62
CA THR A 301 -8.02 18.11 -2.07
C THR A 301 -6.62 17.97 -1.46
N GLY A 302 -5.69 18.86 -1.79
CA GLY A 302 -4.38 18.91 -1.13
C GLY A 302 -3.51 17.69 -1.44
N VAL A 303 -3.54 17.19 -2.68
CA VAL A 303 -2.77 16.02 -3.11
C VAL A 303 -1.49 16.45 -3.80
N LYS A 304 -0.38 15.77 -3.51
CA LYS A 304 0.91 16.02 -4.14
C LYS A 304 1.48 14.74 -4.75
N ILE A 305 1.86 14.81 -6.01
CA ILE A 305 2.51 13.74 -6.77
C ILE A 305 3.89 14.24 -7.16
N LEU A 306 4.90 13.81 -6.41
CA LEU A 306 6.23 14.42 -6.43
C LEU A 306 7.32 13.38 -6.70
N ASP A 307 8.25 13.68 -7.60
CA ASP A 307 9.49 12.88 -7.76
C ASP A 307 9.24 11.37 -7.98
N ASN A 308 8.13 11.01 -8.64
CA ASN A 308 7.83 9.62 -8.98
C ASN A 308 8.35 9.30 -10.39
N GLN A 309 8.68 8.04 -10.61
CA GLN A 309 8.95 7.49 -11.93
C GLN A 309 7.73 6.70 -12.40
N VAL A 310 7.10 7.11 -13.51
CA VAL A 310 5.88 6.51 -14.04
C VAL A 310 6.10 6.13 -15.49
N SER A 311 6.13 4.83 -15.80
CA SER A 311 6.65 4.36 -17.09
C SER A 311 6.03 3.08 -17.66
N HIS A 312 6.08 2.94 -18.98
CA HIS A 312 5.67 1.72 -19.68
C HIS A 312 4.25 1.25 -19.39
N HIS A 313 3.32 2.20 -19.23
CA HIS A 313 1.90 1.94 -19.11
C HIS A 313 1.24 1.92 -20.48
N SER A 314 0.36 0.94 -20.75
CA SER A 314 -0.50 0.97 -21.94
C SER A 314 -1.54 2.09 -21.92
N GLY A 315 -1.60 2.88 -20.84
CA GLY A 315 -2.49 4.02 -20.70
C GLY A 315 -1.75 5.34 -20.50
N ILE A 316 -2.18 6.07 -19.48
CA ILE A 316 -1.75 7.44 -19.17
C ILE A 316 -0.90 7.38 -17.90
N SER A 317 0.15 8.19 -17.82
CA SER A 317 0.98 8.30 -16.61
C SER A 317 0.14 8.68 -15.38
N VAL A 318 -0.52 9.83 -15.45
CA VAL A 318 -1.41 10.38 -14.41
C VAL A 318 -2.67 10.92 -15.07
N TYR A 319 -3.85 10.54 -14.59
CA TYR A 319 -5.09 11.09 -15.13
C TYR A 319 -6.14 11.35 -14.06
N ALA A 320 -7.05 12.27 -14.36
CA ALA A 320 -8.25 12.51 -13.56
C ALA A 320 -9.48 11.92 -14.26
N ASN A 321 -10.33 11.23 -13.51
CA ASN A 321 -11.63 10.76 -13.99
C ASN A 321 -12.54 11.93 -14.36
N SER A 322 -13.40 11.73 -15.35
CA SER A 322 -14.41 12.72 -15.77
C SER A 322 -15.24 13.21 -14.58
N ASN A 323 -15.64 14.48 -14.62
CA ASN A 323 -16.41 15.16 -13.57
C ASN A 323 -15.70 15.30 -12.20
N SER A 324 -14.42 14.97 -12.08
CA SER A 324 -13.65 15.16 -10.84
C SER A 324 -13.45 16.65 -10.51
N VAL A 325 -13.37 16.97 -9.21
CA VAL A 325 -12.93 18.28 -8.73
C VAL A 325 -11.54 18.15 -8.11
N LEU A 326 -10.57 18.83 -8.69
CA LEU A 326 -9.17 18.79 -8.24
C LEU A 326 -8.86 20.12 -7.53
N THR A 327 -8.68 20.06 -6.20
CA THR A 327 -8.32 21.23 -5.39
C THR A 327 -6.92 21.07 -4.80
N ASP A 328 -6.09 22.11 -4.89
CA ASP A 328 -4.74 22.14 -4.31
C ASP A 328 -3.88 20.92 -4.72
N LEU A 329 -3.89 20.60 -6.02
CA LEU A 329 -3.12 19.50 -6.60
C LEU A 329 -1.76 20.00 -7.09
N GLU A 330 -0.68 19.33 -6.68
CA GLU A 330 0.66 19.56 -7.24
C GLU A 330 1.20 18.28 -7.91
N ILE A 331 1.61 18.38 -9.17
CA ILE A 331 2.33 17.35 -9.92
C ILE A 331 3.67 17.91 -10.36
N SER A 332 4.73 17.60 -9.61
CA SER A 332 6.05 18.19 -9.84
C SER A 332 7.20 17.18 -9.79
N TRP A 333 8.24 17.44 -10.59
CA TRP A 333 9.51 16.70 -10.57
C TRP A 333 9.42 15.21 -10.91
N ASN A 334 8.34 14.77 -11.55
CA ASN A 334 8.18 13.37 -11.93
C ASN A 334 8.88 13.07 -13.27
N GLN A 335 9.17 11.80 -13.51
CA GLN A 335 9.67 11.26 -14.78
C GLN A 335 8.59 10.40 -15.43
N PHE A 336 8.13 10.79 -16.63
CA PHE A 336 7.02 10.16 -17.34
C PHE A 336 7.43 9.67 -18.72
N PHE A 337 7.81 8.39 -18.87
CA PHE A 337 8.38 7.90 -20.12
C PHE A 337 7.84 6.54 -20.55
N GLY A 338 7.83 6.28 -21.86
CA GLY A 338 7.40 5.00 -22.42
C GLY A 338 5.94 4.63 -22.20
N ASN A 339 5.09 5.56 -21.75
CA ASN A 339 3.65 5.36 -21.65
C ASN A 339 2.97 5.72 -22.97
N ASP A 340 1.82 5.13 -23.27
CA ASP A 340 1.02 5.51 -24.45
C ASP A 340 0.71 7.02 -24.44
N ARG A 341 0.50 7.58 -23.24
CA ARG A 341 0.35 9.02 -23.00
C ARG A 341 1.18 9.47 -21.80
N ASN A 342 2.34 10.08 -22.08
CA ASN A 342 3.28 10.55 -21.05
C ASN A 342 2.81 11.77 -20.24
N PRO A 343 2.24 12.84 -20.83
CA PRO A 343 1.79 13.99 -20.05
C PRO A 343 0.56 13.66 -19.17
N PRO A 344 0.43 14.24 -17.97
CA PRO A 344 -0.79 14.13 -17.18
C PRO A 344 -2.02 14.59 -17.96
N GLN A 345 -3.12 13.84 -17.87
CA GLN A 345 -4.41 14.20 -18.49
C GLN A 345 -5.41 14.63 -17.42
N LEU A 346 -5.50 15.95 -17.21
CA LEU A 346 -6.36 16.55 -16.17
C LEU A 346 -7.63 17.21 -16.73
N ASP A 347 -7.81 17.25 -18.05
CA ASP A 347 -8.90 17.97 -18.73
C ASP A 347 -9.94 17.02 -19.37
N ARG A 348 -10.16 15.83 -18.79
CA ARG A 348 -11.25 14.95 -19.23
C ARG A 348 -12.60 15.63 -18.97
N GLY A 349 -13.63 15.18 -19.70
CA GLY A 349 -14.94 15.83 -19.70
C GLY A 349 -15.46 16.16 -18.28
N GLY A 350 -15.72 17.45 -18.03
CA GLY A 350 -16.30 17.92 -16.77
C GLY A 350 -15.33 18.05 -15.58
N VAL A 351 -14.03 17.79 -15.75
CA VAL A 351 -13.05 18.03 -14.67
C VAL A 351 -12.94 19.53 -14.36
N ARG A 352 -12.90 19.87 -13.07
CA ARG A 352 -12.74 21.25 -12.57
C ARG A 352 -11.47 21.38 -11.76
N HIS A 353 -10.77 22.50 -11.91
CA HIS A 353 -9.49 22.77 -11.24
C HIS A 353 -9.57 23.98 -10.32
N ASN A 354 -8.98 23.88 -9.14
CA ASN A 354 -8.75 25.00 -8.24
C ASN A 354 -7.36 24.84 -7.59
N GLY A 355 -6.41 25.72 -7.87
CA GLY A 355 -5.06 25.61 -7.31
C GLY A 355 -4.25 24.41 -7.83
N VAL A 356 -4.44 24.02 -9.10
CA VAL A 356 -3.68 22.92 -9.73
C VAL A 356 -2.35 23.44 -10.29
N VAL A 357 -1.25 22.79 -9.96
CA VAL A 357 0.11 23.11 -10.42
C VAL A 357 0.75 21.88 -11.06
N VAL A 358 1.18 21.99 -12.31
CA VAL A 358 1.94 20.97 -13.04
C VAL A 358 3.22 21.59 -13.57
N ARG A 359 4.40 21.18 -13.05
CA ARG A 359 5.68 21.80 -13.41
C ARG A 359 6.88 20.89 -13.18
N GLY A 360 7.98 21.13 -13.90
CA GLY A 360 9.26 20.43 -13.65
C GLY A 360 9.23 18.91 -13.89
N ASN A 361 8.19 18.39 -14.54
CA ASN A 361 8.13 16.98 -14.94
C ASN A 361 8.95 16.78 -16.23
N SER A 362 9.62 15.64 -16.34
CA SER A 362 10.38 15.23 -17.53
C SER A 362 9.69 14.06 -18.23
N ALA A 363 9.96 13.92 -19.53
CA ALA A 363 9.41 12.87 -20.38
C ALA A 363 10.45 11.83 -20.78
#